data_AF-A0A9D5BM45-F1
#
_entry.id   AF-A0A9D5BM45-F1
#
_cell.length_a   1.000
_cell.length_b   1.000
_cell.length_c   1.000
_cell.angle_alpha   90.00
_cell.angle_beta   90.00
_cell.angle_gamma   90.00
#
_symmetry.space_group_name_H-M   'P 1'
#
loop_
_entity.id
_entity.type
_entity.pdbx_description
1 polymer ?
#
loop_
_entity_poly.entity_id
_entity_poly.type
_entity_poly.pdbx_seq_one_letter_code
_entity_poly.pdbx_strand_id
1 'polypeptide(L)'
;MSKPAEKPYSKAISWFHFSSYIRPANNSGKRIISSAQAYRMYKEVGKIFETILQETDNVRQERSEGMSIQRALSIVFLKESQNSGWRAFHTRVTKIDRRFNGVKVTAENGKTSVADAAIIVVPLGVLKANIIKFEPKLPEWKEAVCADIGVGVENKIILPFKNVFWPNVEFLGVVADTSYGCSYFLNLHKAANHPVLCLRACRAAGQRH
;
A
#
# COMPACT_ATOMS: atom_id res chain seq x y z
N MET A 1 24.61 -23.28 1.76
CA MET A 1 23.94 -22.11 2.39
C MET A 1 22.80 -21.68 1.49
N SER A 2 21.57 -22.03 1.89
CA SER A 2 20.35 -21.80 1.13
C SER A 2 19.80 -20.38 1.39
N LYS A 3 19.56 -19.62 0.31
CA LYS A 3 18.80 -18.36 0.36
C LYS A 3 17.38 -18.63 0.89
N PRO A 4 16.75 -17.73 1.67
CA PRO A 4 15.34 -17.88 2.00
C PRO A 4 14.54 -17.77 0.70
N ALA A 5 13.72 -18.77 0.41
CA ALA A 5 12.80 -18.75 -0.71
C ALA A 5 11.73 -17.66 -0.46
N GLU A 6 11.78 -16.58 -1.24
CA GLU A 6 10.64 -15.67 -1.40
C GLU A 6 9.45 -16.51 -1.89
N LYS A 7 8.37 -16.54 -1.11
CA LYS A 7 7.17 -17.33 -1.44
C LYS A 7 6.59 -16.85 -2.78
N PRO A 8 6.46 -17.71 -3.81
CA PRO A 8 6.03 -17.33 -5.16
C PRO A 8 4.59 -16.77 -5.23
N TYR A 9 3.80 -16.96 -4.17
CA TYR A 9 2.39 -16.60 -4.13
C TYR A 9 2.12 -15.08 -4.01
N SER A 10 2.98 -14.28 -3.37
CA SER A 10 2.70 -12.83 -3.18
C SER A 10 2.89 -12.02 -4.46
N LYS A 11 3.91 -12.35 -5.27
CA LYS A 11 4.12 -11.77 -6.61
C LYS A 11 3.06 -12.26 -7.60
N ALA A 12 2.61 -13.51 -7.48
CA ALA A 12 1.60 -14.09 -8.37
C ALA A 12 0.19 -13.48 -8.17
N ILE A 13 -0.25 -13.26 -6.92
CA ILE A 13 -1.59 -12.72 -6.65
C ILE A 13 -1.72 -11.27 -7.15
N SER A 14 -0.71 -10.42 -6.91
CA SER A 14 -0.65 -9.06 -7.47
C SER A 14 -0.70 -9.04 -9.01
N TRP A 15 0.01 -9.97 -9.66
CA TRP A 15 0.12 -10.04 -11.11
C TRP A 15 -1.15 -10.59 -11.81
N PHE A 16 -1.81 -11.57 -11.20
CA PHE A 16 -3.06 -12.15 -11.73
C PHE A 16 -4.23 -11.15 -11.69
N HIS A 17 -4.33 -10.31 -10.67
CA HIS A 17 -5.41 -9.30 -10.57
C HIS A 17 -5.30 -8.18 -11.62
N PHE A 18 -4.08 -7.83 -12.02
CA PHE A 18 -3.79 -6.75 -12.97
C PHE A 18 -4.06 -7.17 -14.43
N SER A 19 -3.60 -8.38 -14.80
CA SER A 19 -3.69 -8.96 -16.16
C SER A 19 -5.11 -8.99 -16.73
N SER A 20 -6.12 -9.20 -15.88
CA SER A 20 -7.50 -9.40 -16.30
C SER A 20 -8.38 -8.15 -16.09
N TYR A 21 -7.81 -6.97 -15.79
CA TYR A 21 -8.48 -5.67 -16.02
C TYR A 21 -8.23 -5.13 -17.44
N ILE A 22 -7.29 -5.77 -18.12
CA ILE A 22 -6.80 -5.36 -19.42
C ILE A 22 -7.58 -6.08 -20.52
N ARG A 23 -8.03 -7.31 -20.28
CA ARG A 23 -8.81 -8.09 -21.25
C ARG A 23 -10.29 -7.70 -21.23
N PRO A 24 -10.91 -7.36 -22.37
CA PRO A 24 -12.34 -7.22 -22.47
C PRO A 24 -13.01 -8.60 -22.49
N ALA A 25 -14.25 -8.67 -22.02
CA ALA A 25 -15.06 -9.89 -22.04
C ALA A 25 -15.30 -10.44 -23.48
N ASN A 26 -15.28 -9.59 -24.52
CA ASN A 26 -15.60 -9.99 -25.89
C ASN A 26 -14.55 -9.52 -26.92
N ASN A 27 -14.05 -10.49 -27.72
CA ASN A 27 -13.12 -10.41 -28.85
C ASN A 27 -13.60 -9.47 -29.98
N SER A 28 -13.43 -8.16 -29.81
CA SER A 28 -13.77 -7.18 -30.84
C SER A 28 -12.71 -6.09 -30.87
N GLY A 29 -11.57 -6.34 -31.53
CA GLY A 29 -10.62 -5.32 -32.03
C GLY A 29 -10.21 -4.16 -31.09
N LYS A 30 -10.33 -4.32 -29.77
CA LYS A 30 -10.20 -3.24 -28.79
C LYS A 30 -8.73 -2.83 -28.62
N ARG A 31 -8.43 -1.53 -28.54
CA ARG A 31 -7.15 -1.00 -28.03
C ARG A 31 -7.01 -1.44 -26.58
N ILE A 32 -6.35 -2.57 -26.41
CA ILE A 32 -6.01 -3.17 -25.13
C ILE A 32 -4.55 -2.78 -24.86
N ILE A 33 -4.27 -2.20 -23.69
CA ILE A 33 -2.87 -2.09 -23.25
C ILE A 33 -2.30 -3.51 -23.20
N SER A 34 -1.26 -3.83 -23.95
CA SER A 34 -0.74 -5.19 -23.93
C SER A 34 -0.25 -5.56 -22.53
N SER A 35 -0.21 -6.85 -22.19
CA SER A 35 0.36 -7.29 -20.90
C SER A 35 1.77 -6.71 -20.67
N ALA A 36 2.54 -6.51 -21.75
CA ALA A 36 3.85 -5.87 -21.72
C ALA A 36 3.79 -4.36 -21.43
N GLN A 37 2.80 -3.64 -21.93
CA GLN A 37 2.59 -2.21 -21.62
C GLN A 37 2.16 -2.04 -20.15
N ALA A 38 1.23 -2.87 -19.70
CA ALA A 38 0.77 -2.89 -18.32
C ALA A 38 1.90 -3.22 -17.32
N TYR A 39 2.72 -4.21 -17.63
CA TYR A 39 3.88 -4.56 -16.81
C TYR A 39 4.92 -3.45 -16.78
N ARG A 40 5.15 -2.76 -17.91
CA ARG A 40 6.00 -1.56 -17.95
C ARG A 40 5.47 -0.48 -17.03
N MET A 41 4.18 -0.16 -17.10
CA MET A 41 3.54 0.82 -16.21
C MET A 41 3.69 0.45 -14.73
N TYR A 42 3.48 -0.83 -14.37
CA TYR A 42 3.69 -1.30 -13.00
C TYR A 42 5.15 -1.12 -12.55
N LYS A 43 6.12 -1.45 -13.39
CA LYS A 43 7.54 -1.25 -13.08
C LYS A 43 7.89 0.22 -12.87
N GLU A 44 7.34 1.12 -13.68
CA GLU A 44 7.57 2.56 -13.50
C GLU A 44 7.00 3.05 -12.16
N VAL A 45 5.80 2.59 -11.76
CA VAL A 45 5.26 2.88 -10.42
C VAL A 45 6.16 2.32 -9.30
N GLY A 46 6.71 1.11 -9.49
CA GLY A 46 7.66 0.51 -8.56
C GLY A 46 8.92 1.36 -8.37
N LYS A 47 9.54 1.80 -9.48
CA LYS A 47 10.71 2.70 -9.45
C LYS A 47 10.41 4.01 -8.74
N ILE A 48 9.22 4.60 -8.97
CA ILE A 48 8.79 5.81 -8.28
C ILE A 48 8.75 5.59 -6.76
N PHE A 49 8.19 4.47 -6.31
CA PHE A 49 8.16 4.14 -4.89
C PHE A 49 9.57 3.97 -4.29
N GLU A 50 10.47 3.29 -5.01
CA GLU A 50 11.87 3.15 -4.61
C GLU A 50 12.57 4.51 -4.49
N THR A 51 12.37 5.41 -5.46
CA THR A 51 12.90 6.78 -5.42
C THR A 51 12.36 7.54 -4.21
N ILE A 52 11.06 7.47 -3.92
CA ILE A 52 10.45 8.14 -2.76
C ILE A 52 11.08 7.64 -1.46
N LEU A 53 11.29 6.33 -1.33
CA LEU A 53 11.93 5.75 -0.14
C LEU A 53 13.39 6.23 0.00
N GLN A 54 14.16 6.21 -1.09
CA GLN A 54 15.54 6.66 -1.08
C GLN A 54 15.66 8.16 -0.73
N GLU A 55 14.83 9.01 -1.33
CA GLU A 55 14.81 10.44 -0.98
C GLU A 55 14.39 10.65 0.47
N THR A 56 13.46 9.84 0.98
CA THR A 56 13.01 9.93 2.38
C THR A 56 14.16 9.64 3.34
N ASP A 57 14.98 8.63 3.04
CA ASP A 57 16.16 8.31 3.84
C ASP A 57 17.23 9.41 3.75
N ASN A 58 17.47 9.98 2.56
CA ASN A 58 18.39 11.11 2.38
C ASN A 58 17.97 12.32 3.24
N VAL A 59 16.68 12.70 3.19
CA VAL A 59 16.13 13.82 3.99
C VAL A 59 16.29 13.58 5.49
N ARG A 60 16.21 12.32 5.93
CA ARG A 60 16.42 11.96 7.34
C ARG A 60 17.89 12.00 7.76
N GLN A 61 18.82 11.72 6.85
CA GLN A 61 20.27 11.76 7.13
C GLN A 61 20.82 13.19 7.10
N GLU A 62 20.32 14.05 6.20
CA GLU A 62 20.78 15.44 6.07
C GLU A 62 20.40 16.33 7.26
N ARG A 63 19.42 15.92 8.08
CA ARG A 63 18.97 16.67 9.24
C ARG A 63 19.50 16.03 10.52
N SER A 64 20.37 16.75 11.21
CA SER A 64 21.05 16.35 12.46
C SER A 64 20.12 16.04 13.64
N GLU A 65 18.87 16.49 13.58
CA GLU A 65 17.83 16.17 14.56
C GLU A 65 16.95 15.04 14.03
N GLY A 66 16.83 13.95 14.80
CA GLY A 66 16.13 12.71 14.44
C GLY A 66 14.69 12.92 13.93
N MET A 67 14.55 13.21 12.64
CA MET A 67 13.28 13.50 12.00
C MET A 67 12.43 12.23 11.91
N SER A 68 11.13 12.35 12.24
CA SER A 68 10.18 11.26 12.07
C SER A 68 10.01 10.89 10.60
N ILE A 69 9.88 9.59 10.32
CA ILE A 69 9.68 9.08 8.96
C ILE A 69 8.43 9.67 8.30
N GLN A 70 7.38 9.96 9.07
CA GLN A 70 6.16 10.58 8.57
C GLN A 70 6.43 12.00 8.04
N ARG A 71 7.26 12.78 8.73
CA ARG A 71 7.60 14.14 8.31
C ARG A 71 8.51 14.11 7.09
N ALA A 72 9.47 13.19 7.05
CA ALA A 72 10.34 13.00 5.89
C ALA A 72 9.55 12.58 4.65
N LEU A 73 8.65 11.59 4.77
CA LEU A 73 7.73 11.20 3.70
C LEU A 73 6.90 12.39 3.23
N SER A 74 6.34 13.18 4.16
CA SER A 74 5.54 14.36 3.81
C SER A 74 6.36 15.38 3.00
N ILE A 75 7.61 15.62 3.37
CA ILE A 75 8.52 16.53 2.63
C ILE A 75 8.78 16.00 1.22
N VAL A 76 9.14 14.73 1.08
CA VAL A 76 9.42 14.11 -0.23
C VAL A 76 8.18 14.11 -1.11
N PHE A 77 7.01 13.74 -0.57
CA PHE A 77 5.76 13.80 -1.32
C PHE A 77 5.40 15.20 -1.79
N LEU A 78 5.64 16.23 -0.97
CA LEU A 78 5.43 17.62 -1.36
C LEU A 78 6.41 18.06 -2.44
N LYS A 79 7.69 17.68 -2.33
CA LYS A 79 8.75 17.97 -3.32
C LYS A 79 8.43 17.33 -4.67
N GLU A 80 8.08 16.04 -4.67
CA GLU A 80 7.67 15.32 -5.88
C GLU A 80 6.39 15.92 -6.49
N SER A 81 5.42 16.34 -5.66
CA SER A 81 4.22 17.02 -6.17
C SER A 81 4.53 18.20 -7.07
N GLN A 82 5.55 18.99 -6.71
CA GLN A 82 5.91 20.22 -7.42
C GLN A 82 6.74 19.93 -8.68
N ASN A 83 7.60 18.92 -8.66
CA ASN A 83 8.56 18.65 -9.74
C ASN A 83 8.00 17.79 -10.87
N SER A 84 7.12 16.84 -10.58
CA SER A 84 6.74 15.81 -11.56
C SER A 84 5.30 15.99 -12.10
N GLY A 85 4.68 17.17 -11.88
CA GLY A 85 3.36 17.51 -12.41
C GLY A 85 2.19 16.80 -11.70
N TRP A 86 2.43 16.17 -10.54
CA TRP A 86 1.42 15.48 -9.75
C TRP A 86 0.51 16.50 -9.06
N ARG A 87 -0.56 16.88 -9.75
CA ARG A 87 -1.55 17.85 -9.27
C ARG A 87 -2.75 17.16 -8.62
N ALA A 88 -2.59 16.51 -7.47
CA ALA A 88 -3.74 16.02 -6.70
C ALA A 88 -3.43 15.46 -5.29
N PHE A 89 -2.78 16.21 -4.39
CA PHE A 89 -2.93 15.91 -2.96
C PHE A 89 -4.35 16.31 -2.51
N HIS A 90 -4.91 15.62 -1.52
CA HIS A 90 -6.27 15.86 -0.99
C HIS A 90 -7.42 15.67 -2.00
N THR A 91 -7.19 14.96 -3.10
CA THR A 91 -8.24 14.68 -4.09
C THR A 91 -8.70 13.22 -3.98
N ARG A 92 -9.77 12.98 -3.22
CA ARG A 92 -10.38 11.65 -3.11
C ARG A 92 -11.14 11.32 -4.39
N VAL A 93 -10.82 10.21 -5.02
CA VAL A 93 -11.57 9.67 -6.17
C VAL A 93 -12.84 8.98 -5.67
N THR A 94 -13.98 9.29 -6.27
CA THR A 94 -15.30 8.70 -5.91
C THR A 94 -15.88 7.85 -7.04
N LYS A 95 -15.50 8.12 -8.29
CA LYS A 95 -16.04 7.38 -9.44
C LYS A 95 -15.03 7.25 -10.58
N ILE A 96 -15.01 6.07 -11.19
CA ILE A 96 -14.16 5.73 -12.34
C ILE A 96 -15.06 5.16 -13.45
N ASP A 97 -15.19 5.94 -14.52
CA ASP A 97 -15.92 5.56 -15.73
C ASP A 97 -14.93 5.10 -16.79
N ARG A 98 -14.98 3.82 -17.17
CA ARG A 98 -14.22 3.29 -18.31
C ARG A 98 -15.14 3.18 -19.52
N ARG A 99 -14.77 3.88 -20.60
CA ARG A 99 -15.41 3.82 -21.90
C ARG A 99 -14.47 3.23 -22.95
N PHE A 100 -14.95 3.09 -24.18
CA PHE A 100 -14.18 2.52 -25.29
C PHE A 100 -12.98 3.41 -25.70
N ASN A 101 -13.05 4.71 -25.44
CA ASN A 101 -12.06 5.71 -25.84
C ASN A 101 -11.24 6.28 -24.66
N GLY A 102 -11.31 5.66 -23.48
CA GLY A 102 -10.51 6.08 -22.33
C GLY A 102 -11.22 5.88 -21.00
N VAL A 103 -10.68 6.55 -19.98
CA VAL A 103 -11.15 6.51 -18.60
C VAL A 103 -11.39 7.94 -18.13
N LYS A 104 -12.54 8.17 -17.50
CA LYS A 104 -12.88 9.40 -16.79
C LYS A 104 -12.90 9.13 -15.30
N VAL A 105 -12.12 9.89 -14.56
CA VAL A 105 -12.02 9.82 -13.10
C VAL A 105 -12.70 11.04 -12.51
N THR A 106 -13.62 10.83 -11.58
CA THR A 106 -14.34 11.89 -10.88
C THR A 106 -13.92 11.89 -9.42
N ALA A 107 -13.53 13.07 -8.94
CA ALA A 107 -13.19 13.29 -7.55
C ALA A 107 -14.38 13.79 -6.73
N GLU A 108 -14.27 13.71 -5.40
CA GLU A 108 -15.26 14.17 -4.44
C GLU A 108 -15.62 15.66 -4.61
N ASN A 109 -14.64 16.49 -4.97
CA ASN A 109 -14.83 17.91 -5.26
C ASN A 109 -15.49 18.19 -6.63
N GLY A 110 -15.98 17.16 -7.33
CA GLY A 110 -16.60 17.27 -8.65
C GLY A 110 -15.63 17.43 -9.81
N LYS A 111 -14.31 17.59 -9.55
CA LYS A 111 -13.30 17.69 -10.61
C LYS A 111 -13.19 16.37 -11.37
N THR A 112 -13.17 16.44 -12.70
CA THR A 112 -13.03 15.27 -13.56
C THR A 112 -11.75 15.32 -14.38
N SER A 113 -11.05 14.19 -14.47
CA SER A 113 -9.86 14.00 -15.29
C SER A 113 -10.11 12.89 -16.31
N VAL A 114 -9.66 13.09 -17.55
CA VAL A 114 -9.79 12.10 -18.64
C VAL A 114 -8.40 11.65 -19.08
N ALA A 115 -8.24 10.35 -19.29
CA ALA A 115 -6.98 9.74 -19.74
C ALA A 115 -7.26 8.50 -20.61
N ASP A 116 -6.25 8.04 -21.37
CA ASP A 116 -6.35 6.81 -22.17
C ASP A 116 -6.46 5.55 -21.29
N ALA A 117 -5.86 5.57 -20.10
CA ALA A 117 -5.86 4.48 -19.14
C ALA A 117 -5.76 5.01 -17.69
N ALA A 118 -6.19 4.20 -16.73
CA ALA A 118 -6.03 4.46 -15.31
C ALA A 118 -5.43 3.26 -14.59
N ILE A 119 -4.47 3.51 -13.69
CA ILE A 119 -3.92 2.52 -12.77
C ILE A 119 -4.55 2.77 -11.40
N ILE A 120 -5.10 1.73 -10.80
CA ILE A 120 -5.74 1.81 -9.48
C ILE A 120 -4.83 1.12 -8.48
N VAL A 121 -4.24 1.89 -7.56
CA VAL A 121 -3.32 1.42 -6.51
C VAL A 121 -3.87 1.79 -5.13
N VAL A 122 -5.14 1.45 -4.89
CA VAL A 122 -5.78 1.69 -3.59
C VAL A 122 -5.66 0.45 -2.70
N PRO A 123 -5.62 0.61 -1.36
CA PRO A 123 -5.61 -0.53 -0.46
C PRO A 123 -6.83 -1.44 -0.67
N LEU A 124 -6.67 -2.75 -0.44
CA LEU A 124 -7.78 -3.71 -0.58
C LEU A 124 -9.00 -3.34 0.29
N GLY A 125 -8.77 -2.79 1.49
CA GLY A 125 -9.85 -2.30 2.35
C GLY A 125 -10.69 -1.18 1.72
N VAL A 126 -10.09 -0.35 0.86
CA VAL A 126 -10.81 0.69 0.09
C VAL A 126 -11.69 0.06 -0.99
N LEU A 127 -11.21 -0.99 -1.67
CA LEU A 127 -12.02 -1.73 -2.64
C LEU A 127 -13.20 -2.44 -1.96
N LYS A 128 -12.96 -3.11 -0.82
CA LYS A 128 -14.01 -3.78 -0.03
C LYS A 128 -15.06 -2.81 0.50
N ALA A 129 -14.66 -1.60 0.89
CA ALA A 129 -15.58 -0.58 1.38
C ALA A 129 -16.51 -0.03 0.29
N ASN A 130 -16.26 -0.37 -0.99
CA ASN A 130 -17.08 0.06 -2.14
C ASN A 130 -17.30 1.58 -2.21
N ILE A 131 -16.31 2.37 -1.76
CA ILE A 131 -16.39 3.83 -1.75
C ILE A 131 -16.05 4.47 -3.11
N ILE A 132 -15.46 3.70 -4.02
CA ILE A 132 -15.16 4.10 -5.39
C ILE A 132 -16.12 3.38 -6.32
N LYS A 133 -16.96 4.12 -7.04
CA LYS A 133 -17.90 3.56 -8.00
C LYS A 133 -17.20 3.25 -9.32
N PHE A 134 -17.22 2.00 -9.75
CA PHE A 134 -16.71 1.58 -11.07
C PHE A 134 -17.86 1.43 -12.07
N GLU A 135 -17.73 2.07 -13.23
CA GLU A 135 -18.66 1.95 -14.35
C GLU A 135 -17.89 1.63 -15.65
N PRO A 136 -18.09 0.45 -16.27
CA PRO A 136 -18.88 -0.67 -15.78
C PRO A 136 -18.32 -1.24 -14.47
N LYS A 137 -19.17 -1.96 -13.73
CA LYS A 137 -18.77 -2.63 -12.48
C LYS A 137 -17.58 -3.56 -12.69
N LEU A 138 -16.87 -3.82 -11.60
CA LEU A 138 -15.82 -4.84 -11.58
C LEU A 138 -16.43 -6.18 -12.00
N PRO A 139 -15.70 -7.01 -12.79
CA PRO A 139 -16.14 -8.36 -13.06
C PRO A 139 -16.36 -9.12 -11.74
N GLU A 140 -17.42 -9.93 -11.69
CA GLU A 140 -17.86 -10.64 -10.48
C GLU A 140 -16.73 -11.44 -9.80
N TRP A 141 -15.91 -12.13 -10.59
CA TRP A 141 -14.77 -12.88 -10.07
C TRP A 141 -13.74 -12.00 -9.32
N LYS A 142 -13.62 -10.70 -9.66
CA LYS A 142 -12.77 -9.77 -8.91
C LYS A 142 -13.41 -9.33 -7.61
N GLU A 143 -14.70 -9.07 -7.62
CA GLU A 143 -15.45 -8.72 -6.41
C GLU A 143 -15.43 -9.88 -5.42
N ALA A 144 -15.61 -11.12 -5.90
CA ALA A 144 -15.53 -12.34 -5.10
C ALA A 144 -14.16 -12.49 -4.42
N VAL A 145 -13.06 -12.33 -5.17
CA VAL A 145 -11.72 -12.41 -4.59
C VAL A 145 -11.43 -11.25 -3.64
N CYS A 146 -11.90 -10.03 -3.96
CA CYS A 146 -11.77 -8.89 -3.04
C CYS A 146 -12.56 -9.14 -1.75
N ALA A 147 -13.71 -9.81 -1.80
CA ALA A 147 -14.49 -10.17 -0.63
C ALA A 147 -13.80 -11.25 0.21
N ASP A 148 -13.20 -12.26 -0.41
CA ASP A 148 -12.59 -13.40 0.28
C ASP A 148 -11.25 -13.08 0.97
N ILE A 149 -10.39 -12.24 0.35
CA ILE A 149 -9.08 -11.92 0.93
C ILE A 149 -9.23 -11.13 2.23
N GLY A 150 -8.82 -11.68 3.37
CA GLY A 150 -8.83 -10.97 4.65
C GLY A 150 -7.91 -9.75 4.67
N VAL A 151 -8.39 -8.63 5.23
CA VAL A 151 -7.55 -7.46 5.52
C VAL A 151 -7.25 -7.48 7.02
N GLY A 152 -6.02 -7.85 7.36
CA GLY A 152 -5.56 -7.80 8.75
C GLY A 152 -5.39 -6.36 9.21
N VAL A 153 -5.81 -6.08 10.44
CA VAL A 153 -5.50 -4.82 11.13
C VAL A 153 -4.37 -5.11 12.11
N GLU A 154 -3.21 -4.52 11.87
CA GLU A 154 -2.07 -4.52 12.80
C GLU A 154 -1.91 -3.10 13.34
N ASN A 155 -2.10 -2.93 14.64
CA ASN A 155 -1.88 -1.66 15.31
C ASN A 155 -0.48 -1.63 15.91
N LYS A 156 0.15 -0.46 15.83
CA LYS A 156 1.53 -0.26 16.29
C LYS A 156 1.56 0.88 17.29
N ILE A 157 2.06 0.63 18.50
CA ILE A 157 2.23 1.66 19.52
C ILE A 157 3.73 1.87 19.70
N ILE A 158 4.19 3.12 19.58
CA ILE A 158 5.60 3.51 19.72
C ILE A 158 5.78 4.14 21.10
N LEU A 159 6.65 3.54 21.91
CA LEU A 159 6.92 3.95 23.28
C LEU A 159 8.40 4.36 23.41
N PRO A 160 8.71 5.67 23.33
CA PRO A 160 10.05 6.17 23.59
C PRO A 160 10.33 6.28 25.10
N PHE A 161 11.54 5.93 25.51
CA PHE A 161 11.98 5.98 26.89
C PHE A 161 13.30 6.76 27.03
N LYS A 162 13.54 7.35 28.20
CA LYS A 162 14.79 8.07 28.48
C LYS A 162 15.98 7.12 28.58
N ASN A 163 15.79 5.96 29.20
CA ASN A 163 16.81 4.93 29.39
C ASN A 163 16.22 3.55 29.08
N VAL A 164 17.06 2.63 28.62
CA VAL A 164 16.69 1.22 28.41
C VAL A 164 16.64 0.51 29.75
N PHE A 165 15.48 -0.04 30.10
CA PHE A 165 15.29 -0.83 31.32
C PHE A 165 14.87 -2.29 31.04
N TRP A 166 14.76 -2.66 29.75
CA TRP A 166 14.42 -4.01 29.32
C TRP A 166 15.66 -4.81 28.89
N PRO A 167 15.58 -6.15 28.85
CA PRO A 167 16.68 -7.01 28.42
C PRO A 167 17.16 -6.72 26.98
N ASN A 168 18.43 -7.02 26.69
CA ASN A 168 19.02 -6.86 25.35
C ASN A 168 18.60 -7.97 24.35
N VAL A 169 17.29 -8.10 24.15
CA VAL A 169 16.64 -9.06 23.25
C VAL A 169 15.99 -8.34 22.07
N GLU A 170 15.71 -9.06 20.98
CA GLU A 170 15.05 -8.48 19.79
C GLU A 170 13.55 -8.31 20.01
N PHE A 171 12.92 -9.27 20.69
CA PHE A 171 11.49 -9.33 20.92
C PHE A 171 11.19 -9.58 22.40
N LEU A 172 10.16 -8.91 22.91
CA LEU A 172 9.56 -9.19 24.21
C LEU A 172 8.11 -9.62 23.96
N GLY A 173 7.81 -10.91 24.16
CA GLY A 173 6.46 -11.44 24.00
C GLY A 173 5.57 -11.04 25.17
N VAL A 174 4.34 -10.60 24.88
CA VAL A 174 3.29 -10.46 25.91
C VAL A 174 2.45 -11.72 25.87
N VAL A 175 2.41 -12.44 27.00
CA VAL A 175 1.49 -13.57 27.16
C VAL A 175 0.09 -12.99 27.32
N ALA A 176 -0.78 -13.27 26.36
CA ALA A 176 -2.18 -12.89 26.47
C ALA A 176 -2.94 -13.95 27.29
N ASP A 177 -3.89 -13.50 28.11
CA ASP A 177 -4.80 -14.38 28.85
C ASP A 177 -5.76 -15.17 27.94
N THR A 178 -5.82 -14.79 26.66
CA THR A 178 -6.63 -15.47 25.64
C THR A 178 -5.77 -15.87 24.46
N SER A 179 -6.10 -16.99 23.81
CA SER A 179 -5.40 -17.52 22.63
C SER A 179 -5.43 -16.60 21.40
N TYR A 180 -6.09 -15.44 21.49
CA TYR A 180 -6.46 -14.59 20.35
C TYR A 180 -5.68 -13.28 20.25
N GLY A 181 -4.89 -12.95 21.27
CA GLY A 181 -3.97 -11.81 21.25
C GLY A 181 -2.53 -12.28 21.09
N CYS A 182 -1.90 -12.04 19.95
CA CYS A 182 -0.45 -12.12 19.84
C CYS A 182 0.08 -10.69 19.83
N SER A 183 0.55 -10.26 21.00
CA SER A 183 1.19 -8.95 21.14
C SER A 183 2.64 -9.13 21.53
N TYR A 184 3.53 -8.42 20.85
CA TYR A 184 4.94 -8.41 21.20
C TYR A 184 5.51 -7.01 21.05
N PHE A 185 6.50 -6.69 21.88
CA PHE A 185 7.30 -5.49 21.69
C PHE A 185 8.51 -5.84 20.82
N LEU A 186 8.72 -5.04 19.78
CA LEU A 186 9.97 -4.99 19.03
C LEU A 186 10.91 -4.00 19.72
N ASN A 187 12.11 -4.45 20.07
CA ASN A 187 13.13 -3.62 20.69
C ASN A 187 13.91 -2.83 19.62
N LEU A 188 13.54 -1.57 19.42
CA LEU A 188 14.21 -0.70 18.45
C LEU A 188 15.56 -0.18 18.96
N HIS A 189 15.89 -0.37 20.25
CA HIS A 189 17.24 -0.07 20.74
C HIS A 189 18.26 -1.03 20.14
N LYS A 190 17.93 -2.31 20.07
CA LYS A 190 18.81 -3.30 19.45
C LYS A 190 18.88 -3.13 17.92
N ALA A 191 17.77 -2.76 17.29
CA ALA A 191 17.69 -2.64 15.83
C ALA A 191 18.23 -1.32 15.27
N ALA A 192 18.12 -0.22 16.02
CA ALA A 192 18.39 1.13 15.53
C ALA A 192 19.11 2.03 16.56
N ASN A 193 19.56 1.49 17.71
CA ASN A 193 20.19 2.25 18.80
C ASN A 193 19.34 3.40 19.38
N HIS A 194 18.00 3.29 19.29
CA HIS A 194 17.05 4.23 19.87
C HIS A 194 16.32 3.57 21.05
N PRO A 195 16.23 4.18 22.25
CA PRO A 195 15.56 3.61 23.42
C PRO A 195 14.03 3.60 23.26
N VAL A 196 13.52 2.77 22.34
CA VAL A 196 12.13 2.72 21.92
C VAL A 196 11.65 1.27 21.86
N LEU A 197 10.46 1.02 22.40
CA LEU A 197 9.72 -0.21 22.18
C LEU A 197 8.57 0.04 21.21
N CYS A 198 8.42 -0.84 20.22
CA CYS A 198 7.27 -0.84 19.33
C CYS A 198 6.37 -2.02 19.67
N LEU A 199 5.24 -1.76 20.33
CA LEU A 199 4.21 -2.78 20.53
C LEU A 199 3.52 -3.07 19.21
N ARG A 200 3.46 -4.35 18.87
CA ARG A 200 2.75 -4.90 17.73
C ARG A 200 1.53 -5.62 18.27
N ALA A 201 0.35 -5.04 18.07
CA ALA A 201 -0.90 -5.67 18.46
C ALA A 201 -1.57 -6.25 17.22
N CYS A 202 -1.55 -7.58 17.13
CA CYS A 202 -2.27 -8.33 16.11
C CYS A 202 -3.44 -9.08 16.76
N ARG A 203 -4.65 -8.93 16.20
CA ARG A 203 -5.72 -9.89 16.46
C ARG A 203 -5.46 -11.15 15.64
N ALA A 204 -5.61 -12.33 16.24
CA ALA A 204 -5.56 -13.59 15.50
C ALA A 204 -6.59 -13.59 14.37
N ALA A 205 -6.18 -14.05 13.18
CA ALA A 205 -7.06 -14.17 12.02
C ALA A 205 -8.18 -15.17 12.33
N GLY A 206 -9.43 -14.71 12.35
CA GLY A 206 -10.57 -15.58 12.68
C GLY A 206 -11.92 -14.90 12.88
N GLN A 207 -11.99 -13.57 13.00
CA GLN A 207 -13.28 -12.88 13.06
C GLN A 207 -13.65 -12.31 11.69
N ARG A 208 -14.48 -13.07 10.96
CA ARG A 208 -15.38 -12.51 9.96
C ARG A 208 -16.46 -11.74 10.73
N HIS A 209 -16.60 -10.45 10.48
CA HIS A 209 -17.83 -9.72 10.79
C HIS A 209 -18.84 -9.97 9.67
#